data_AF-A0A831W684-F1
#
_entry.id   AF-A0A831W684-F1
#
_cell.length_a   1.000
_cell.length_b   1.000
_cell.length_c   1.000
_cell.angle_alpha   90.00
_cell.angle_beta   90.00
_cell.angle_gamma   90.00
#
_symmetry.space_group_name_H-M   'P 1'
#
loop_
_entity.id
_entity.type
_entity.pdbx_description
1 polymer ?
#
loop_
_entity_poly.entity_id
_entity_poly.type
_entity_poly.pdbx_seq_one_letter_code
_entity_poly.pdbx_strand_id
1 'polypeptide(L)'
;MKGVLRGVVLLILLSLLWWWVNLPRTPRQFFEVRCSTCHRLPDLCRYSPDQRAGIVVTMRTQQGADNVIDDEEAEIITTFLKERLECP
;
A
#
# COMPACT_ATOMS: atom_id res chain seq x y z
N MET A 1 1.37 29.09 -28.73
CA MET A 1 2.19 28.88 -27.51
C MET A 1 1.40 29.05 -26.21
N LYS A 2 0.67 30.15 -25.97
CA LYS A 2 -0.08 30.39 -24.72
C LYS A 2 -1.17 29.36 -24.39
N GLY A 3 -1.89 28.85 -25.40
CA GLY A 3 -2.92 27.82 -25.22
C GLY A 3 -2.37 26.45 -24.81
N VAL A 4 -1.21 26.05 -25.38
CA VAL A 4 -0.53 24.79 -25.06
C VAL A 4 -0.02 24.79 -23.63
N LEU A 5 0.58 25.90 -23.17
CA LEU A 5 1.07 26.03 -21.80
C LEU A 5 -0.07 25.90 -20.77
N ARG A 6 -1.24 26.50 -21.03
CA ARG A 6 -2.42 26.38 -20.16
C ARG A 6 -2.94 24.95 -20.08
N GLY A 7 -2.96 24.22 -21.20
CA GLY A 7 -3.36 22.81 -21.23
C GLY A 7 -2.42 21.91 -20.43
N VAL A 8 -1.11 22.11 -20.57
CA VAL A 8 -0.10 21.35 -19.80
C VAL A 8 -0.22 21.62 -18.30
N VAL A 9 -0.40 22.87 -17.89
CA VAL A 9 -0.59 23.23 -16.47
C VAL A 9 -1.85 22.56 -15.91
N LEU A 10 -2.95 22.55 -16.65
CA LEU A 10 -4.18 21.89 -16.21
C LEU A 10 -3.97 20.37 -16.02
N LEU A 11 -3.28 19.71 -16.95
CA LEU A 11 -3.01 18.27 -16.86
C LEU A 11 -2.12 17.92 -15.65
N ILE A 12 -1.11 18.75 -15.35
CA ILE A 12 -0.27 18.59 -14.17
C ILE A 12 -1.11 18.73 -12.89
N LEU A 13 -1.95 19.76 -12.80
CA LEU A 13 -2.82 19.98 -11.64
C LEU A 13 -3.81 18.84 -11.42
N LEU A 14 -4.42 18.32 -12.49
CA LEU A 14 -5.33 17.17 -12.42
C LEU A 14 -4.60 15.91 -11.96
N SER A 15 -3.37 15.69 -12.45
CA SER A 15 -2.56 14.53 -12.05
C SER A 15 -2.15 14.60 -10.58
N LEU A 16 -1.76 15.79 -10.10
CA LEU A 16 -1.43 16.02 -8.68
C LEU A 16 -2.66 15.87 -7.78
N LEU A 17 -3.82 16.39 -8.21
CA LEU A 17 -5.07 16.24 -7.46
C LEU A 17 -5.47 14.77 -7.37
N TRP A 18 -5.39 14.04 -8.49
CA TRP A 18 -5.67 12.62 -8.53
C TRP A 18 -4.73 11.82 -7.61
N TRP A 19 -3.43 12.11 -7.64
CA TRP A 19 -2.46 11.52 -6.72
C TRP A 19 -2.82 11.78 -5.26
N TRP A 20 -3.12 13.04 -4.90
CA TRP A 20 -3.42 13.44 -3.53
C TRP A 20 -4.68 12.77 -2.95
N VAL A 21 -5.68 12.54 -3.80
CA VAL A 21 -6.93 11.84 -3.41
C VAL A 21 -6.69 10.34 -3.21
N ASN A 22 -5.78 9.72 -3.96
CA ASN A 22 -5.50 8.29 -3.88
C ASN A 22 -4.40 7.92 -2.87
N LEU A 23 -3.82 8.90 -2.18
CA LEU A 23 -2.80 8.63 -1.17
C LEU A 23 -3.42 7.88 0.03
N PRO A 24 -2.95 6.68 0.39
CA PRO A 24 -3.45 5.96 1.56
C PRO A 24 -3.17 6.76 2.84
N ARG A 25 -4.20 7.02 3.66
CA ARG A 25 -4.08 7.83 4.89
C ARG A 25 -4.21 7.02 6.17
N THR A 26 -4.52 5.73 6.07
CA THR A 26 -4.62 4.83 7.22
C THR A 26 -3.74 3.61 7.00
N PRO A 27 -3.23 2.96 8.06
CA PRO A 27 -2.47 1.72 7.94
C PRO A 27 -3.24 0.61 7.21
N ARG A 28 -4.57 0.56 7.37
CA ARG A 28 -5.45 -0.37 6.62
C ARG A 28 -5.40 -0.10 5.11
N GLN A 29 -5.63 1.14 4.70
CA GLN A 29 -5.55 1.52 3.28
C GLN A 29 -4.15 1.28 2.73
N PHE A 30 -3.13 1.55 3.53
CA PHE A 30 -1.74 1.35 3.16
C PHE A 30 -1.45 -0.13 2.88
N PHE A 31 -1.84 -1.01 3.80
CA PHE A 31 -1.80 -2.46 3.62
C PHE A 31 -2.57 -2.90 2.38
N GLU A 32 -3.79 -2.41 2.20
CA GLU A 32 -4.64 -2.80 1.07
C GLU A 32 -4.01 -2.41 -0.27
N VAL A 33 -3.53 -1.18 -0.40
CA VAL A 33 -2.87 -0.70 -1.62
C VAL A 33 -1.58 -1.49 -1.90
N ARG A 34 -0.70 -1.60 -0.91
CA ARG A 34 0.61 -2.23 -1.11
C ARG A 34 0.48 -3.74 -1.36
N CYS A 35 -0.22 -4.46 -0.49
CA CYS A 35 -0.30 -5.91 -0.57
C CYS A 35 -1.24 -6.43 -1.68
N SER A 36 -2.09 -5.58 -2.28
CA SER A 36 -2.91 -5.96 -3.44
C SER A 36 -2.25 -5.73 -4.80
N THR A 37 -1.05 -5.14 -4.83
CA THR A 37 -0.34 -4.77 -6.08
C THR A 37 -0.10 -5.98 -6.99
N CYS A 38 0.24 -7.14 -6.40
CA CYS A 38 0.60 -8.33 -7.17
C CYS A 38 -0.55 -9.34 -7.29
N HIS A 39 -1.41 -9.43 -6.28
CA HIS A 39 -2.50 -10.39 -6.22
C HIS A 39 -3.62 -9.91 -5.31
N ARG A 40 -4.81 -10.53 -5.40
CA ARG A 40 -5.89 -10.27 -4.45
C ARG A 40 -5.49 -10.69 -3.03
N LEU A 41 -5.87 -9.91 -2.03
CA LEU A 41 -5.59 -10.23 -0.64
C LEU A 41 -6.29 -11.54 -0.20
N PRO A 42 -5.56 -12.47 0.43
CA PRO A 42 -6.16 -13.65 1.03
C PRO A 42 -6.87 -13.29 2.33
N ASP A 43 -7.67 -14.23 2.84
CA ASP A 43 -8.19 -14.11 4.20
C ASP A 43 -7.06 -14.29 5.22
N LEU A 44 -6.68 -13.18 5.87
CA LEU A 44 -5.65 -13.16 6.90
C LEU A 44 -6.16 -13.51 8.30
N CYS A 45 -7.48 -13.61 8.48
CA CYS A 45 -8.09 -13.86 9.79
C CYS A 45 -7.87 -15.27 10.31
N ARG A 46 -7.58 -16.22 9.41
CA ARG A 46 -7.17 -17.59 9.76
C ARG A 46 -5.76 -17.71 10.37
N TYR A 47 -4.98 -16.63 10.38
CA TYR A 47 -3.62 -16.61 10.91
C TYR A 47 -3.56 -15.84 12.23
N SER A 48 -2.69 -16.28 13.14
CA SER A 48 -2.38 -15.54 14.37
C SER A 48 -1.66 -14.22 14.06
N PRO A 49 -1.70 -13.22 14.96
CA PRO A 49 -0.97 -11.96 14.80
C PRO A 49 0.51 -12.12 14.41
N ASP A 50 1.24 -13.03 15.06
CA ASP A 50 2.66 -13.26 14.74
C ASP A 50 2.85 -13.96 13.39
N GLN A 51 1.93 -14.85 13.00
CA GLN A 51 1.97 -15.45 11.67
C GLN A 51 1.73 -14.41 10.58
N ARG A 52 0.84 -13.43 10.80
CA ARG A 52 0.61 -12.34 9.84
C ARG A 52 1.86 -11.48 9.66
N ALA A 53 2.59 -11.18 10.74
CA ALA A 53 3.90 -10.53 10.64
C ALA A 53 4.91 -11.37 9.83
N GLY A 54 4.94 -12.68 10.06
CA GLY A 54 5.77 -13.62 9.30
C GLY A 54 5.44 -13.65 7.79
N ILE A 55 4.19 -13.42 7.40
CA ILE A 55 3.79 -13.30 5.99
C ILE A 55 4.48 -12.11 5.34
N VAL A 56 4.53 -10.94 5.98
CA VAL A 56 5.19 -9.75 5.43
C VAL A 56 6.67 -10.04 5.18
N VAL A 57 7.34 -10.64 6.16
CA VAL A 57 8.76 -11.04 6.04
C VAL A 57 8.96 -12.01 4.87
N THR A 58 8.11 -13.04 4.77
CA THR A 58 8.19 -14.04 3.69
C THR A 58 7.96 -13.40 2.33
N MET A 59 6.95 -12.53 2.18
CA MET A 59 6.65 -11.88 0.91
C MET A 59 7.80 -10.99 0.44
N ARG A 60 8.41 -10.22 1.36
CA ARG A 60 9.55 -9.36 1.03
C ARG A 60 10.79 -10.16 0.67
N THR A 61 11.12 -11.19 1.44
CA THR A 61 12.40 -11.91 1.29
C THR A 61 12.38 -13.03 0.26
N GLN A 62 11.21 -13.60 -0.05
CA GLN A 62 11.08 -14.79 -0.90
C GLN A 62 10.17 -14.61 -2.11
N GLN A 63 9.30 -13.60 -2.12
CA GLN A 63 8.30 -13.40 -3.19
C GLN A 63 8.46 -12.05 -3.92
N GLY A 64 9.58 -11.34 -3.67
CA GLY A 64 9.93 -10.12 -4.38
C GLY A 64 9.12 -8.88 -3.98
N ALA A 65 8.41 -8.91 -2.85
CA ALA A 65 7.65 -7.74 -2.39
C ALA A 65 8.54 -6.60 -1.89
N ASP A 66 9.83 -6.86 -1.66
CA ASP A 66 10.85 -5.84 -1.40
C ASP A 66 11.01 -4.83 -2.54
N ASN A 67 10.68 -5.22 -3.78
CA ASN A 67 10.69 -4.31 -4.93
C ASN A 67 9.61 -3.21 -4.87
N VAL A 68 8.58 -3.37 -4.03
CA VAL A 68 7.42 -2.46 -3.97
C VAL A 68 7.03 -2.05 -2.54
N ILE A 69 7.70 -2.61 -1.52
CA ILE A 69 7.52 -2.33 -0.10
C ILE A 69 8.91 -2.17 0.53
N ASP A 70 9.26 -0.94 0.89
CA ASP A 70 10.50 -0.65 1.61
C ASP A 70 10.41 -1.03 3.11
N ASP A 71 11.47 -0.76 3.87
CA ASP A 71 11.56 -1.17 5.29
C ASP A 71 10.59 -0.41 6.19
N GLU A 72 10.38 0.89 5.96
CA GLU A 72 9.44 1.71 6.74
C GLU A 72 8.00 1.28 6.45
N GLU A 73 7.71 1.06 5.17
CA GLU A 73 6.42 0.55 4.71
C GLU A 73 6.12 -0.84 5.28
N ALA A 74 7.13 -1.71 5.35
CA ALA A 74 7.01 -3.03 5.93
C ALA A 74 6.69 -2.98 7.43
N GLU A 75 7.29 -2.05 8.18
CA GLU A 75 7.01 -1.85 9.60
C GLU A 75 5.56 -1.41 9.84
N ILE A 76 5.06 -0.46 9.04
CA ILE A 76 3.66 0.02 9.11
C ILE A 76 2.69 -1.13 8.88
N ILE A 77 2.91 -1.92 7.82
CA ILE A 77 2.04 -3.04 7.46
C ILE A 77 2.11 -4.14 8.52
N THR A 78 3.30 -4.49 8.99
CA THR A 78 3.51 -5.51 10.02
C THR A 78 2.78 -5.14 11.31
N THR A 79 2.93 -3.89 11.76
CA THR A 79 2.26 -3.37 12.95
C THR A 79 0.75 -3.40 12.79
N PHE A 80 0.22 -2.96 11.64
CA PHE A 80 -1.21 -3.02 11.37
C PHE A 80 -1.74 -4.46 11.44
N LEU A 81 -1.10 -5.40 10.76
CA LEU A 81 -1.54 -6.78 10.69
C LEU A 81 -1.48 -7.50 12.05
N LYS A 82 -0.48 -7.17 12.87
CA LYS A 82 -0.28 -7.77 14.19
C LYS A 82 -1.24 -7.19 15.24
N GLU A 83 -1.43 -5.87 15.25
CA GLU A 83 -2.05 -5.19 16.38
C GLU A 83 -3.45 -4.63 16.10
N ARG A 84 -3.78 -4.35 14.83
CA ARG A 84 -4.95 -3.53 14.48
C ARG A 84 -5.86 -4.15 13.41
N LEU A 85 -5.46 -5.28 12.83
CA LEU A 85 -6.33 -5.98 11.89
C LEU A 85 -7.47 -6.66 12.66
N GLU A 86 -8.62 -6.02 12.61
CA GLU A 86 -9.89 -6.55 13.10
C GLU A 86 -10.41 -7.64 12.15
N CYS A 87 -10.82 -8.76 12.74
CA CYS A 87 -11.42 -9.89 12.07
C CYS A 87 -12.87 -10.05 12.54
N PRO A 88 -13.83 -10.28 11.62
CA PRO A 88 -15.23 -10.49 11.97
C PRO A 88 -15.47 -11.81 12.72
#